data_AF-A0A6A7N725-F1
#
_entry.id   AF-A0A6A7N725-F1
#
_cell.length_a   1.000
_cell.length_b   1.000
_cell.length_c   1.000
_cell.angle_alpha   90.00
_cell.angle_beta   90.00
_cell.angle_gamma   90.00
#
_symmetry.space_group_name_H-M   'P 1'
#
loop_
_entity.id
_entity.type
_entity.pdbx_description
1 polymer ?
#
loop_
_entity_poly.entity_id
_entity_poly.type
_entity_poly.pdbx_seq_one_letter_code
_entity_poly.pdbx_strand_id
1 'polypeptide(L)'
;MDVEVLCKAAYGERSEERTNSRNGYRDRAWEARAGTVDLKIPKLRSSSYFPRFLEPRRTAEKALTAVIQEAYIQGISTRSVDELVKAMGMSGASKNRISRLCEEIDLRVNEFLNRPLEGNWPYLWIAATYVKIRQTGGSCPWL
;
A
#
# COMPACT_ATOMS: atom_id res chain seq x y z
N MET A 1 14.14 23.12 1.71
CA MET A 1 15.09 22.09 2.17
C MET A 1 15.50 21.15 1.03
N ASP A 2 14.90 19.98 0.79
CA ASP A 2 15.42 19.00 -0.20
C ASP A 2 15.60 19.53 -1.63
N VAL A 3 14.60 20.27 -2.14
CA VAL A 3 14.64 20.78 -3.52
C VAL A 3 15.61 21.94 -3.68
N GLU A 4 15.91 22.68 -2.60
CA GLU A 4 16.89 23.78 -2.61
C GLU A 4 18.29 23.24 -2.65
N VAL A 5 18.56 22.18 -1.89
CA VAL A 5 19.83 21.44 -1.94
C VAL A 5 20.08 20.89 -3.35
N LEU A 6 19.05 20.33 -4.00
CA LEU A 6 19.15 19.82 -5.36
C LEU A 6 19.34 20.91 -6.43
N CYS A 7 18.83 22.13 -6.19
CA CYS A 7 18.98 23.25 -7.12
C CYS A 7 20.19 24.14 -6.80
N LYS A 8 20.83 23.96 -5.63
CA LYS A 8 21.85 24.85 -5.05
C LYS A 8 21.43 26.32 -4.99
N ALA A 9 20.13 26.57 -4.91
CA ALA A 9 19.54 27.90 -4.91
C ALA A 9 18.12 27.85 -4.38
N ALA A 10 17.67 28.92 -3.74
CA ALA A 10 16.27 29.11 -3.37
C ALA A 10 15.39 29.30 -4.61
N TYR A 11 14.07 29.28 -4.40
CA TYR A 11 13.12 29.51 -5.49
C TYR A 11 13.22 30.95 -6.01
N GLY A 12 13.46 31.12 -7.32
CA GLY A 12 13.56 32.43 -7.96
C GLY A 12 14.89 33.17 -7.78
N GLU A 13 15.76 32.72 -6.86
CA GLU A 13 17.07 33.33 -6.60
C GLU A 13 18.00 33.24 -7.81
N ARG A 14 18.80 34.27 -8.13
CA ARG A 14 19.82 34.16 -9.18
C ARG A 14 21.15 33.87 -8.52
N SER A 15 21.68 32.67 -8.72
CA SER A 15 22.98 32.23 -8.22
C SER A 15 23.76 31.61 -9.37
N GLU A 16 25.05 31.91 -9.44
CA GLU A 16 25.98 31.33 -10.42
C GLU A 16 26.21 29.83 -10.16
N GLU A 17 26.01 29.38 -8.91
CA GLU A 17 26.14 27.97 -8.52
C GLU A 17 24.88 27.15 -8.83
N ARG A 18 23.81 27.78 -9.33
CA ARG A 18 22.55 27.10 -9.64
C ARG A 18 22.75 26.09 -10.75
N THR A 19 22.54 24.82 -10.42
CA THR A 19 22.62 23.69 -11.36
C THR A 19 21.26 23.27 -11.93
N ASN A 20 20.15 23.60 -11.25
CA ASN A 20 18.80 23.18 -11.67
C ASN A 20 17.75 24.23 -11.30
N SER A 21 16.57 24.15 -11.93
CA SER A 21 15.46 25.07 -11.69
C SER A 21 14.13 24.33 -11.52
N ARG A 22 13.23 24.91 -10.73
CA ARG A 22 11.87 24.40 -10.55
C ARG A 22 10.97 24.93 -11.67
N ASN A 23 10.28 24.04 -12.37
CA ASN A 23 9.37 24.38 -13.47
C ASN A 23 7.94 23.91 -13.16
N GLY A 24 7.30 24.61 -12.24
CA GLY A 24 5.93 24.33 -11.80
C GLY A 24 5.82 23.11 -10.87
N TYR A 25 4.59 22.63 -10.73
CA TYR A 25 4.22 21.56 -9.82
C TYR A 25 3.44 20.45 -10.55
N ARG A 26 3.44 19.25 -9.96
CA ARG A 26 2.47 18.19 -10.27
C ARG A 26 1.56 18.03 -9.07
N ASP A 27 0.27 17.99 -9.31
CA ASP A 27 -0.72 17.69 -8.29
C ASP A 27 -0.78 16.19 -8.06
N ARG A 28 -0.97 15.80 -6.80
CA ARG A 28 -1.16 14.41 -6.40
C ARG A 28 -1.99 14.36 -5.14
N ALA A 29 -3.12 13.67 -5.20
CA ALA A 29 -3.88 13.30 -4.01
C ALA A 29 -3.09 12.27 -3.19
N TRP A 30 -2.99 12.51 -1.89
CA TRP A 30 -2.37 11.62 -0.92
C TRP A 30 -3.34 11.32 0.20
N GLU A 31 -3.56 10.04 0.44
CA GLU A 31 -4.49 9.58 1.44
C GLU A 31 -3.77 9.38 2.78
N ALA A 32 -4.13 10.20 3.76
CA ALA A 32 -3.65 10.11 5.13
C ALA A 32 -4.81 9.74 6.08
N ARG A 33 -4.49 9.37 7.32
CA ARG A 33 -5.51 9.10 8.35
C ARG A 33 -6.42 10.27 8.66
N ALA A 34 -5.98 11.51 8.39
CA ALA A 34 -6.78 12.72 8.56
C ALA A 34 -7.65 13.06 7.33
N GLY A 35 -7.65 12.21 6.30
CA GLY A 35 -8.34 12.43 5.03
C GLY A 35 -7.39 12.58 3.84
N THR A 36 -7.96 12.91 2.68
CA THR A 36 -7.20 13.14 1.44
C THR A 36 -6.58 14.52 1.43
N VAL A 37 -5.26 14.58 1.19
CA VAL A 37 -4.45 15.80 1.10
C VAL A 37 -3.97 15.98 -0.34
N ASP A 38 -4.24 17.13 -0.93
CA ASP A 38 -3.73 17.49 -2.25
C ASP A 38 -2.28 18.01 -2.14
N LEU A 39 -1.33 17.20 -2.61
CA LEU A 39 0.08 17.53 -2.60
C LEU A 39 0.51 18.20 -3.90
N LYS A 40 1.24 19.32 -3.79
CA LYS A 40 1.93 19.97 -4.90
C LYS A 40 3.40 19.58 -4.91
N ILE A 41 3.78 18.63 -5.76
CA ILE A 41 5.17 18.17 -5.85
C ILE A 41 5.92 19.02 -6.89
N PRO A 42 7.04 19.67 -6.53
CA PRO A 42 7.83 20.47 -7.48
C PRO A 42 8.35 19.63 -8.65
N LYS A 43 8.31 20.18 -9.85
CA LYS A 43 8.97 19.64 -11.04
C LYS A 43 10.33 20.28 -11.21
N LEU A 44 11.38 19.47 -11.40
CA LEU A 44 12.72 19.96 -11.74
C LEU A 44 12.93 19.91 -13.25
N ARG A 45 13.70 20.87 -13.78
CA ARG A 45 14.00 20.97 -15.22
C ARG A 45 14.94 19.86 -15.68
N SER A 46 15.92 19.52 -14.84
CA SER A 46 17.00 18.59 -15.15
C SER A 46 17.05 17.41 -14.16
N SER A 47 15.91 16.76 -13.88
CA SER A 47 15.80 15.46 -13.18
C SER A 47 14.34 15.16 -12.77
N SER A 48 14.05 13.90 -12.43
CA SER A 48 12.79 13.55 -11.76
C SER A 48 12.95 13.68 -10.24
N TYR A 49 12.35 14.71 -9.65
CA TYR A 49 12.28 14.83 -8.19
C TYR A 49 11.06 14.10 -7.62
N PHE A 50 11.32 13.30 -6.58
CA PHE A 50 10.29 12.64 -5.79
C PHE A 50 10.63 12.77 -4.29
N PRO A 51 9.72 13.31 -3.46
CA PRO A 51 9.97 13.43 -2.03
C PRO A 51 10.20 12.07 -1.39
N ARG A 52 11.24 11.92 -0.56
CA ARG A 52 11.65 10.63 0.01
C ARG A 52 10.62 10.01 0.97
N PHE A 53 9.78 10.84 1.60
CA PHE A 53 8.72 10.38 2.50
C PHE A 53 7.50 9.80 1.75
N LEU A 54 7.39 10.09 0.45
CA LEU A 54 6.39 9.47 -0.41
C LEU A 54 7.02 8.23 -1.04
N GLU A 55 6.21 7.20 -1.26
CA GLU A 55 6.59 6.06 -2.08
C GLU A 55 6.02 6.21 -3.49
N PRO A 56 6.81 5.89 -4.54
CA PRO A 56 6.31 5.84 -5.91
C PRO A 56 5.11 4.88 -5.98
N ARG A 57 4.04 5.29 -6.67
CA ARG A 57 2.80 4.51 -6.92
C ARG A 57 1.92 4.16 -5.71
N ARG A 58 2.40 4.28 -4.47
CA ARG A 58 1.51 4.21 -3.29
C ARG A 58 0.69 5.50 -3.19
N THR A 59 -0.58 5.39 -2.84
CA THR A 59 -1.47 6.56 -2.75
C THR A 59 -1.86 6.86 -1.31
N ALA A 60 -1.55 5.94 -0.39
CA ALA A 60 -1.89 6.02 1.03
C ALA A 60 -0.67 5.94 1.95
N GLU A 61 -0.83 6.54 3.13
CA GLU A 61 0.09 6.44 4.25
C GLU A 61 0.38 4.97 4.63
N LYS A 62 1.62 4.67 5.05
CA LYS A 62 2.02 3.34 5.51
C LYS A 62 1.16 2.86 6.69
N ALA A 63 0.86 3.76 7.62
CA ALA A 63 0.02 3.44 8.77
C ALA A 63 -1.39 2.97 8.35
N LEU A 64 -1.97 3.58 7.31
CA LEU A 64 -3.26 3.14 6.78
C LEU A 64 -3.16 1.75 6.16
N THR A 65 -2.11 1.50 5.37
CA THR A 65 -1.86 0.18 4.78
C THR A 65 -1.79 -0.90 5.85
N ALA A 66 -1.10 -0.63 6.96
CA ALA A 66 -0.98 -1.55 8.08
C ALA A 66 -2.34 -1.85 8.75
N VAL A 67 -3.21 -0.85 8.92
CA VAL A 67 -4.56 -1.06 9.49
C VAL A 67 -5.43 -1.93 8.57
N ILE A 68 -5.36 -1.69 7.25
CA ILE A 68 -6.08 -2.50 6.25
C ILE A 68 -5.57 -3.95 6.26
N GLN A 69 -4.25 -4.12 6.35
CA GLN A 69 -3.58 -5.41 6.44
C GLN A 69 -3.99 -6.18 7.71
N GLU A 70 -4.00 -5.52 8.86
CA GLU A 70 -4.43 -6.12 10.13
C GLU A 70 -5.90 -6.55 10.06
N ALA A 71 -6.79 -5.69 9.55
CA ALA A 71 -8.20 -6.02 9.35
C ALA A 71 -8.38 -7.28 8.47
N TYR A 72 -7.57 -7.40 7.42
CA TYR A 72 -7.57 -8.58 6.54
C TYR A 72 -7.13 -9.85 7.28
N ILE A 73 -6.08 -9.77 8.10
CA ILE A 73 -5.60 -10.89 8.93
C ILE A 73 -6.67 -11.35 9.93
N GLN A 74 -7.42 -10.42 10.51
CA GLN A 74 -8.54 -10.71 11.42
C GLN A 74 -9.77 -11.30 10.70
N GLY A 75 -9.71 -11.56 9.38
CA GLY A 75 -10.80 -12.15 8.62
C GLY A 75 -11.94 -11.19 8.31
N ILE A 76 -11.71 -9.87 8.43
CA ILE A 76 -12.72 -8.87 8.07
C ILE A 76 -12.92 -8.90 6.56
N SER A 77 -14.17 -9.00 6.12
CA SER A 77 -14.49 -9.06 4.69
C SER A 77 -14.00 -7.80 3.96
N THR A 78 -13.57 -7.93 2.71
CA THR A 78 -13.13 -6.78 1.89
C THR A 78 -14.17 -5.66 1.78
N ARG A 79 -15.47 -5.97 1.96
CA ARG A 79 -16.53 -4.96 2.02
C ARG A 79 -16.53 -4.20 3.35
N SER A 80 -16.37 -4.91 4.47
CA SER A 80 -16.31 -4.31 5.80
C SER A 80 -15.01 -3.51 5.99
N VAL A 81 -13.92 -3.91 5.33
CA VAL A 81 -12.69 -3.11 5.24
C VAL A 81 -12.94 -1.81 4.48
N ASP A 82 -13.69 -1.82 3.37
CA ASP A 82 -14.07 -0.59 2.65
C ASP A 82 -14.92 0.35 3.53
N GLU A 83 -15.84 -0.18 4.32
CA GLU A 83 -16.62 0.59 5.30
C GLU A 83 -15.72 1.22 6.38
N LEU A 84 -14.74 0.47 6.92
CA LEU A 84 -13.75 1.01 7.84
C LEU A 84 -12.94 2.16 7.23
N VAL A 85 -12.50 2.01 5.98
CA VAL A 85 -11.76 3.06 5.26
C VAL A 85 -12.62 4.31 5.07
N LYS A 86 -13.91 4.15 4.74
CA LYS A 86 -14.87 5.26 4.65
C LYS A 86 -15.10 5.94 6.00
N ALA A 87 -15.24 5.17 7.07
CA ALA A 87 -15.42 5.68 8.43
C ALA A 87 -14.21 6.51 8.91
N MET A 88 -13.01 6.24 8.40
CA MET A 88 -11.80 7.03 8.65
C MET A 88 -11.73 8.33 7.81
N GLY A 89 -12.79 8.72 7.11
CA GLY A 89 -12.87 9.98 6.36
C GLY A 89 -12.25 9.93 4.97
N MET A 90 -12.15 8.74 4.39
CA MET A 90 -11.54 8.51 3.08
C MET A 90 -12.59 8.16 2.03
N SER A 91 -12.25 8.30 0.75
CA SER A 91 -13.14 8.00 -0.38
C SER A 91 -13.48 6.51 -0.56
N GLY A 92 -13.02 5.64 0.37
CA GLY A 92 -13.17 4.19 0.33
C GLY A 92 -12.00 3.47 -0.36
N ALA A 93 -12.02 2.15 -0.28
CA ALA A 93 -11.05 1.28 -0.94
C ALA A 93 -11.78 0.20 -1.73
N SER A 94 -11.59 0.20 -3.05
CA SER A 94 -12.13 -0.86 -3.90
C SER A 94 -11.51 -2.22 -3.54
N LYS A 95 -12.23 -3.32 -3.83
CA LYS A 95 -11.72 -4.68 -3.60
C LYS A 95 -10.33 -4.91 -4.22
N ASN A 96 -10.13 -4.45 -5.45
CA ASN A 96 -8.82 -4.55 -6.12
C ASN A 96 -7.73 -3.75 -5.40
N ARG A 97 -8.08 -2.60 -4.81
CA ARG A 97 -7.14 -1.80 -4.02
C ARG A 97 -6.77 -2.51 -2.73
N ILE A 98 -7.75 -3.06 -2.01
CA ILE A 98 -7.52 -3.83 -0.78
C ILE A 98 -6.64 -5.05 -1.07
N SER A 99 -6.95 -5.79 -2.15
CA SER A 99 -6.14 -6.93 -2.59
C SER A 99 -4.68 -6.53 -2.84
N ARG A 100 -4.43 -5.45 -3.58
CA ARG A 100 -3.07 -4.94 -3.82
C ARG A 100 -2.32 -4.55 -2.56
N LEU A 101 -3.02 -3.99 -1.56
CA LEU A 101 -2.41 -3.65 -0.27
C LEU A 101 -2.04 -4.89 0.55
N CYS A 102 -2.74 -6.01 0.32
CA CYS A 102 -2.51 -7.28 1.01
C CYS A 102 -1.58 -8.23 0.24
N GLU A 103 -1.17 -7.93 -0.99
CA GLU A 103 -0.23 -8.75 -1.78
C GLU A 103 1.05 -9.09 -1.02
N GLU A 104 1.57 -8.17 -0.20
CA GLU A 104 2.75 -8.44 0.64
C GLU A 104 2.49 -9.53 1.69
N ILE A 105 1.28 -9.59 2.24
CA ILE A 105 0.88 -10.66 3.17
C ILE A 105 0.80 -11.98 2.42
N ASP A 106 0.18 -11.99 1.22
CA ASP A 106 0.04 -13.20 0.42
C ASP A 106 1.40 -13.82 0.09
N LEU A 107 2.42 -13.00 -0.16
CA LEU A 107 3.80 -13.48 -0.33
C LEU A 107 4.32 -14.19 0.92
N ARG A 108 4.19 -13.57 2.10
CA ARG A 108 4.63 -14.17 3.38
C ARG A 108 3.86 -15.46 3.72
N VAL A 109 2.57 -15.50 3.43
CA VAL A 109 1.74 -16.71 3.60
C VAL A 109 2.24 -17.81 2.68
N ASN A 110 2.53 -17.51 1.41
CA ASN A 110 3.07 -18.48 0.47
C ASN A 110 4.46 -18.99 0.90
N GLU A 111 5.34 -18.12 1.38
CA GLU A 111 6.64 -18.53 1.93
C GLU A 111 6.45 -19.46 3.13
N PHE A 112 5.51 -19.16 4.03
CA PHE A 112 5.21 -20.00 5.17
C PHE A 112 4.67 -21.38 4.77
N LEU A 113 3.78 -21.44 3.78
CA LEU A 113 3.20 -22.69 3.29
C LEU A 113 4.23 -23.58 2.56
N ASN A 114 5.19 -22.97 1.86
CA ASN A 114 6.20 -23.68 1.08
C ASN A 114 7.52 -23.93 1.85
N ARG A 115 7.62 -23.53 3.11
CA ARG A 115 8.84 -23.71 3.89
C ARG A 115 9.13 -25.20 4.10
N PRO A 116 10.40 -25.65 3.99
CA PRO A 116 10.76 -27.01 4.31
C PRO A 116 10.49 -27.30 5.80
N LEU A 117 9.92 -28.46 6.10
CA LEU A 117 9.77 -28.95 7.46
C LEU A 117 11.05 -29.68 7.86
N GLU A 118 11.95 -28.97 8.53
CA GLU A 118 13.21 -29.53 9.02
C GLU A 118 13.01 -30.18 10.41
N GLY A 119 13.74 -31.27 10.68
CA GLY A 119 13.75 -31.95 11.99
C GLY A 119 12.96 -33.27 12.04
N ASN A 120 13.07 -33.96 13.19
CA ASN A 120 12.36 -35.20 13.46
C ASN A 120 11.04 -34.92 14.20
N TRP A 121 9.93 -35.30 13.59
CA TRP A 121 8.58 -35.12 14.12
C TRP A 121 7.97 -36.48 14.49
N PRO A 122 8.13 -36.97 15.74
CA PRO A 122 7.67 -38.30 16.12
C PRO A 122 6.14 -38.45 16.16
N TYR A 123 5.41 -37.33 16.24
CA TYR A 123 3.96 -37.29 16.30
C TYR A 123 3.41 -36.17 15.40
N LEU A 124 2.29 -36.44 14.75
CA LEU A 124 1.56 -35.50 13.89
C LEU A 124 0.08 -35.49 14.29
N TRP A 125 -0.48 -34.31 14.48
CA TRP A 125 -1.92 -34.12 14.65
C TRP A 125 -2.52 -33.54 13.37
N ILE A 126 -3.64 -34.12 12.95
CA ILE A 126 -4.41 -33.67 11.80
C ILE A 126 -5.77 -33.20 12.32
N ALA A 127 -6.17 -32.00 11.91
CA ALA A 127 -7.50 -31.45 12.16
C ALA A 127 -8.15 -31.09 10.82
N ALA A 128 -9.47 -31.25 10.75
CA ALA A 128 -10.27 -30.86 9.59
C ALA A 128 -11.28 -29.78 9.99
N THR A 129 -11.43 -28.77 9.15
CA THR A 129 -12.47 -27.74 9.28
C THR A 129 -13.25 -27.68 7.98
N TYR A 130 -14.58 -27.80 8.05
CA TYR A 130 -15.44 -27.74 6.88
C TYR A 130 -15.83 -26.28 6.59
N VAL A 131 -15.48 -25.79 5.42
CA VAL A 131 -15.82 -24.43 4.97
C VAL A 131 -16.61 -24.52 3.67
N LYS A 132 -17.77 -23.86 3.63
CA LYS A 132 -18.61 -23.81 2.43
C LYS A 132 -17.98 -22.90 1.39
N ILE A 133 -17.34 -23.48 0.37
CA ILE A 133 -16.76 -22.76 -0.76
C ILE A 133 -17.65 -22.90 -2.01
N ARG A 134 -17.70 -21.83 -2.81
CA ARG A 134 -18.33 -21.88 -4.15
C ARG A 134 -17.23 -22.15 -5.18
N GLN A 135 -17.18 -23.35 -5.73
CA GLN A 135 -16.35 -23.62 -6.92
C GLN A 135 -17.06 -23.11 -8.18
N THR A 136 -16.32 -22.42 -9.02
CA THR A 136 -16.78 -21.95 -10.34
C THR A 136 -17.03 -23.17 -11.23
N GLY A 137 -18.30 -23.60 -11.36
CA GLY A 137 -18.69 -24.63 -12.34
C GLY A 137 -19.80 -25.60 -11.93
N GLY A 138 -20.16 -25.70 -10.65
CA GLY A 138 -21.25 -26.60 -10.22
C GLY A 138 -21.34 -26.70 -8.72
N SER A 139 -22.54 -26.93 -8.18
CA SER A 139 -22.72 -27.19 -6.75
C SER A 139 -21.86 -28.37 -6.32
N CYS A 140 -21.14 -28.22 -5.21
CA CYS A 140 -20.37 -29.29 -4.60
C CYS A 140 -21.31 -30.49 -4.34
N PRO A 141 -21.08 -31.68 -4.93
CA PRO A 141 -22.04 -32.79 -4.86
C PRO A 141 -22.01 -33.56 -3.52
N TRP A 142 -21.33 -33.03 -2.51
CA TRP A 142 -21.13 -33.69 -1.21
C TRP A 142 -21.65 -32.87 -0.02
N LEU A 143 -22.68 -32.04 -0.27
CA LEU A 143 -23.59 -31.50 0.74
C LEU A 143 -25.04 -31.71 0.30
#